data_AF-A0A2U2DFG3-F1
#
_entry.id   AF-A0A2U2DFG3-F1
#
_cell.length_a   1.000
_cell.length_b   1.000
_cell.length_c   1.000
_cell.angle_alpha   90.00
_cell.angle_beta   90.00
_cell.angle_gamma   90.00
#
_symmetry.space_group_name_H-M   'P 1'
#
loop_
_entity.id
_entity.type
_entity.pdbx_description
1 polymer ?
#
loop_
_entity_poly.entity_id
_entity_poly.type
_entity_poly.pdbx_seq_one_letter_code
_entity_poly.pdbx_strand_id
1 'polypeptide(L)'
;AAAEISAMSGDTVKAAQEAGDMLGRLVPDIRKTAELVAEITAACREQDIGAAQINEAIQQLDKVTQQNAGASEQMSATSEELAAQAEELQTSIAFFKVETKSGRAPERGGVKAAKPVKPVLRSQKPAGQTIAGQQARVKGFALDLAQGGPDQDDLDFKEIA
;
A
#
# COMPACT_ATOMS: atom_id res chain seq x y z
N ALA A 1 -51.14 -61.79 -13.68
CA ALA A 1 -51.95 -60.92 -12.79
C ALA A 1 -51.50 -60.98 -11.33
N ALA A 2 -51.96 -61.92 -10.49
CA ALA A 2 -51.65 -61.90 -9.04
C ALA A 2 -50.15 -62.10 -8.71
N ALA A 3 -49.47 -63.03 -9.41
CA ALA A 3 -48.04 -63.26 -9.22
C ALA A 3 -47.17 -62.06 -9.66
N GLU A 4 -47.55 -61.38 -10.74
CA GLU A 4 -46.85 -60.17 -11.23
C GLU A 4 -47.04 -58.98 -10.28
N ILE A 5 -48.25 -58.80 -9.74
CA ILE A 5 -48.52 -57.77 -8.72
C ILE A 5 -47.71 -58.04 -7.44
N SER A 6 -47.62 -59.30 -7.01
CA SER A 6 -46.80 -59.69 -5.86
C SER A 6 -45.31 -59.41 -6.09
N ALA A 7 -44.79 -59.69 -7.29
CA ALA A 7 -43.41 -59.41 -7.64
C ALA A 7 -43.15 -57.88 -7.67
N MET A 8 -44.00 -57.12 -8.36
CA MET A 8 -43.92 -55.66 -8.44
C MET A 8 -43.99 -55.00 -7.05
N SER A 9 -44.87 -55.49 -6.17
CA SER A 9 -44.99 -54.99 -4.80
C SER A 9 -43.71 -55.26 -3.99
N GLY A 10 -43.10 -56.45 -4.16
CA GLY A 10 -41.82 -56.78 -3.54
C GLY A 10 -40.69 -55.85 -3.98
N ASP A 11 -40.59 -55.58 -5.29
CA ASP A 11 -39.61 -54.64 -5.84
C ASP A 11 -39.83 -53.21 -5.33
N THR A 12 -41.09 -52.80 -5.16
CA THR A 12 -41.45 -51.46 -4.65
C THR A 12 -41.04 -51.30 -3.19
N VAL A 13 -41.28 -52.32 -2.36
CA VAL A 13 -40.84 -52.35 -0.96
C VAL A 13 -39.32 -52.30 -0.86
N LYS A 14 -38.61 -53.06 -1.71
CA LYS A 14 -37.14 -53.06 -1.74
C LYS A 14 -36.58 -51.69 -2.12
N ALA A 15 -37.11 -51.06 -3.16
CA ALA A 15 -36.71 -49.72 -3.57
C ALA A 15 -36.99 -48.67 -2.48
N ALA A 16 -38.13 -48.77 -1.77
CA ALA A 16 -38.45 -47.89 -0.65
C ALA A 16 -37.48 -48.07 0.52
N GLN A 17 -37.06 -49.31 0.78
CA GLN A 17 -36.10 -49.63 1.84
C GLN A 17 -34.69 -49.11 1.50
N GLU A 18 -34.24 -49.28 0.25
CA GLU A 18 -32.97 -48.70 -0.24
C GLU A 18 -32.98 -47.16 -0.20
N ALA A 19 -34.10 -46.53 -0.56
CA ALA A 19 -34.28 -45.08 -0.44
C ALA A 19 -34.25 -44.62 1.03
N GLY A 20 -34.86 -45.39 1.93
CA GLY A 20 -34.80 -45.15 3.38
C GLY A 20 -33.37 -45.19 3.93
N ASP A 21 -32.57 -46.17 3.51
CA ASP A 21 -31.17 -46.28 3.91
C ASP A 21 -30.31 -45.12 3.37
N MET A 22 -30.56 -44.67 2.13
CA MET A 22 -29.88 -43.51 1.56
C MET A 22 -30.21 -42.23 2.32
N LEU A 23 -31.49 -41.99 2.63
CA LEU A 23 -31.92 -40.84 3.43
C LEU A 23 -31.33 -40.91 4.86
N GLY A 24 -31.25 -42.11 5.43
CA GLY A 24 -30.64 -42.37 6.73
C GLY A 24 -29.16 -41.97 6.80
N ARG A 25 -28.44 -42.03 5.67
CA ARG A 25 -27.05 -41.54 5.55
C ARG A 25 -26.97 -40.05 5.22
N LEU A 26 -27.88 -39.55 4.39
CA LEU A 26 -27.90 -38.15 3.93
C LEU A 26 -28.20 -37.17 5.08
N VAL A 27 -29.12 -37.52 6.00
CA VAL A 27 -29.50 -36.64 7.11
C VAL A 27 -28.30 -36.31 8.02
N PRO A 28 -27.48 -37.29 8.47
CA PRO A 28 -26.22 -37.02 9.16
C PRO A 28 -25.27 -36.09 8.40
N ASP A 29 -25.12 -36.26 7.09
CA ASP A 29 -24.19 -35.45 6.29
C ASP A 29 -24.68 -34.01 6.09
N ILE A 30 -26.00 -33.81 5.99
CA ILE A 30 -26.61 -32.47 6.02
C ILE A 30 -26.33 -31.79 7.36
N ARG A 31 -26.45 -32.51 8.48
CA ARG A 31 -26.15 -31.96 9.82
C ARG A 31 -24.68 -31.53 9.94
N LYS A 32 -23.74 -32.38 9.52
CA LYS A 32 -22.32 -32.02 9.47
C LYS A 32 -22.06 -30.80 8.61
N THR A 33 -22.71 -30.71 7.45
CA THR A 33 -22.58 -29.54 6.57
C THR A 33 -23.10 -28.27 7.25
N ALA A 34 -24.24 -28.35 7.97
CA ALA A 34 -24.77 -27.23 8.73
C ALA A 34 -23.84 -26.81 9.88
N GLU A 35 -23.24 -27.76 10.59
CA GLU A 35 -22.23 -27.51 11.63
C GLU A 35 -21.00 -26.79 11.04
N LEU A 36 -20.47 -27.27 9.92
CA LEU A 36 -19.35 -26.62 9.23
C LEU A 36 -19.68 -25.19 8.79
N VAL A 37 -20.89 -24.94 8.27
CA VAL A 37 -21.32 -23.59 7.90
C VAL A 37 -21.42 -22.67 9.14
N ALA A 38 -21.89 -23.19 10.27
CA ALA A 38 -21.94 -22.44 11.51
C ALA A 38 -20.53 -22.09 12.02
N GLU A 39 -19.59 -23.03 11.97
CA GLU A 39 -18.18 -22.79 12.32
C GLU A 39 -17.52 -21.77 11.39
N ILE A 40 -17.73 -21.89 10.07
CA ILE A 40 -17.22 -20.91 9.08
C ILE A 40 -17.78 -19.52 9.39
N THR A 41 -19.08 -19.42 9.69
CA THR A 41 -19.71 -18.13 9.99
C THR A 41 -19.12 -17.51 11.26
N ALA A 42 -18.88 -18.31 12.29
CA ALA A 42 -18.22 -17.85 13.52
C ALA A 42 -16.78 -17.37 13.24
N ALA A 43 -16.02 -18.13 12.46
CA ALA A 43 -14.66 -17.77 12.04
C ALA A 43 -14.64 -16.49 11.19
N CYS A 44 -15.60 -16.33 10.26
CA CYS A 44 -15.74 -15.10 9.47
C CYS A 44 -15.99 -13.89 10.37
N ARG A 45 -16.86 -14.01 11.38
CA ARG A 45 -17.09 -12.93 12.34
C ARG A 45 -15.83 -12.57 13.13
N GLU A 46 -15.02 -13.54 13.52
CA GLU A 46 -13.74 -13.29 14.19
C GLU A 46 -12.72 -12.63 13.25
N GLN A 47 -12.69 -13.06 11.98
CA GLN A 47 -11.86 -12.42 10.95
C GLN A 47 -12.28 -10.98 10.69
N ASP A 48 -13.58 -10.67 10.67
CA ASP A 48 -14.08 -9.30 10.48
C ASP A 48 -13.60 -8.38 11.62
N ILE A 49 -13.65 -8.88 12.87
CA ILE A 49 -13.11 -8.18 14.04
C ILE A 49 -11.59 -8.00 13.89
N GLY A 50 -10.87 -9.06 13.49
CA GLY A 50 -9.43 -8.99 13.26
C GLY A 50 -9.05 -8.01 12.15
N ALA A 51 -9.82 -7.96 11.06
CA ALA A 51 -9.60 -7.04 9.95
C ALA A 51 -9.80 -5.58 10.38
N ALA A 52 -10.80 -5.30 11.23
CA ALA A 52 -11.00 -3.98 11.81
C ALA A 52 -9.80 -3.55 12.68
N GLN A 53 -9.30 -4.45 13.53
CA GLN A 53 -8.12 -4.18 14.37
C GLN A 53 -6.85 -3.96 13.53
N ILE A 54 -6.65 -4.76 12.47
CA ILE A 54 -5.54 -4.58 11.53
C ILE A 54 -5.63 -3.19 10.88
N ASN A 55 -6.81 -2.79 10.44
CA ASN A 55 -7.02 -1.49 9.82
C ASN A 55 -6.71 -0.32 10.79
N GLU A 56 -7.13 -0.43 12.06
CA GLU A 56 -6.78 0.55 13.09
C GLU A 56 -5.25 0.62 13.32
N ALA A 57 -4.59 -0.54 13.42
CA ALA A 57 -3.14 -0.59 13.58
C ALA A 57 -2.39 0.03 12.39
N ILE A 58 -2.86 -0.19 11.16
CA ILE A 58 -2.29 0.42 9.96
C ILE A 58 -2.44 1.95 10.00
N GLN A 59 -3.60 2.47 10.39
CA GLN A 59 -3.80 3.93 10.54
C GLN A 59 -2.88 4.54 11.60
N GLN A 60 -2.65 3.83 12.71
CA GLN A 60 -1.70 4.26 13.74
C GLN A 60 -0.26 4.26 13.22
N LEU A 61 0.15 3.22 12.48
CA LEU A 61 1.46 3.15 11.85
C LEU A 61 1.66 4.26 10.81
N ASP A 62 0.63 4.58 10.03
CA ASP A 62 0.66 5.70 9.08
C ASP A 62 0.89 7.03 9.82
N LYS A 63 0.16 7.28 10.91
CA LYS A 63 0.36 8.48 11.75
C LYS A 63 1.79 8.57 12.30
N VAL A 64 2.35 7.49 12.81
CA VAL A 64 3.74 7.45 13.29
C VAL A 64 4.73 7.66 12.15
N THR A 65 4.46 7.10 10.97
CA THR A 65 5.31 7.27 9.77
C THR A 65 5.34 8.74 9.33
N GLN A 66 4.17 9.40 9.29
CA GLN A 66 4.08 10.83 8.98
C GLN A 66 4.78 11.70 10.04
N GLN A 67 4.62 11.37 11.33
CA GLN A 67 5.33 12.05 12.40
C GLN A 67 6.86 11.89 12.27
N ASN A 68 7.33 10.69 11.93
CA ASN A 68 8.76 10.43 11.71
C ASN A 68 9.30 11.18 10.51
N ALA A 69 8.52 11.28 9.42
CA ALA A 69 8.88 12.08 8.25
C ALA A 69 9.01 13.56 8.63
N GLY A 70 8.00 14.14 9.27
CA GLY A 70 8.03 15.54 9.72
C GLY A 70 9.15 15.83 10.73
N ALA A 71 9.40 14.90 11.66
CA ALA A 71 10.52 15.02 12.59
C ALA A 71 11.88 14.96 11.87
N SER A 72 12.00 14.14 10.82
CA SER A 72 13.22 14.06 10.01
C SER A 72 13.44 15.32 9.18
N GLU A 73 12.37 15.90 8.62
CA GLU A 73 12.43 17.20 7.93
C GLU A 73 12.86 18.32 8.87
N GLN A 74 12.25 18.38 10.06
CA GLN A 74 12.61 19.37 11.08
C GLN A 74 14.08 19.19 11.53
N MET A 75 14.53 17.94 11.73
CA MET A 75 15.92 17.64 12.08
C MET A 75 16.90 18.10 10.98
N SER A 76 16.54 17.90 9.71
CA SER A 76 17.35 18.37 8.58
C SER A 76 17.46 19.89 8.57
N ALA A 77 16.33 20.60 8.72
CA ALA A 77 16.30 22.07 8.77
C ALA A 77 17.12 22.62 9.95
N THR A 78 16.98 22.02 11.14
CA THR A 78 17.79 22.40 12.31
C THR A 78 19.28 22.14 12.07
N SER A 79 19.64 21.04 11.40
CA SER A 79 21.03 20.73 11.07
C SER A 79 21.63 21.74 10.09
N GLU A 80 20.86 22.18 9.09
CA GLU A 80 21.25 23.24 8.15
C GLU A 80 21.45 24.58 8.87
N GLU A 81 20.54 24.94 9.77
CA GLU A 81 20.64 26.17 10.56
C GLU A 81 21.86 26.16 11.49
N LEU A 82 22.12 25.04 12.17
CA LEU A 82 23.32 24.86 12.99
C LEU A 82 24.61 24.94 12.17
N ALA A 83 24.61 24.40 10.94
CA ALA A 83 25.75 24.51 10.03
C ALA A 83 26.00 25.97 9.61
N ALA A 84 24.95 26.72 9.27
CA ALA A 84 25.05 28.13 8.93
C ALA A 84 25.58 28.98 10.12
N GLN A 85 25.09 28.73 11.33
CA GLN A 85 25.59 29.40 12.55
C GLN A 85 27.07 29.07 12.82
N ALA A 86 27.49 27.83 12.56
CA ALA A 86 28.89 27.44 12.70
C ALA A 86 29.80 28.15 11.68
N GLU A 87 29.35 28.31 10.42
CA GLU A 87 30.07 29.10 9.40
C GLU A 87 30.19 30.58 9.78
N GLU A 88 29.12 31.17 10.32
CA GLU A 88 29.12 32.55 10.81
C GLU A 88 30.11 32.75 11.97
N LEU A 89 30.13 31.82 12.92
CA LEU A 89 31.07 31.84 14.03
C LEU A 89 32.53 31.71 13.53
N GLN A 90 32.78 30.81 12.57
CA GLN A 90 34.10 30.64 11.97
C GLN A 90 34.58 31.92 11.27
N THR A 91 33.68 32.59 10.54
CA THR A 91 33.95 33.87 9.88
C THR A 91 34.29 34.97 10.90
N SER A 92 33.52 35.03 12.00
CA SER A 92 33.75 35.99 13.09
C SER A 92 35.11 35.76 13.77
N ILE A 93 35.48 34.51 14.03
CA ILE A 93 36.81 34.17 14.60
C ILE A 93 37.94 34.51 13.61
N ALA A 94 37.72 34.31 12.32
CA ALA A 94 38.71 34.63 11.29
C ALA A 94 39.07 36.11 11.26
N PHE A 95 38.11 37.02 11.50
CA PHE A 95 38.36 38.47 11.64
C PHE A 95 39.35 38.78 12.77
N PHE A 96 39.24 38.09 13.92
CA PHE A 96 40.15 38.28 15.05
C PHE A 96 41.52 37.59 14.88
N LYS A 97 41.65 36.62 13.95
CA LYS A 97 42.93 35.94 13.64
C LYS A 97 43.83 36.68 12.63
N VAL A 98 43.52 37.91 12.24
CA VAL A 98 44.24 38.64 11.17
C VAL A 98 45.62 39.20 11.59
N GLU A 99 45.97 39.21 12.88
CA GLU A 99 47.32 39.60 13.33
C GLU A 99 48.20 38.41 13.71
N THR A 100 48.51 37.58 12.72
CA THR A 100 49.82 36.91 12.65
C THR A 100 50.42 37.17 11.27
N LYS A 101 50.88 38.41 11.06
CA LYS A 101 51.67 38.78 9.89
C LYS A 101 53.08 38.18 9.94
N SER A 102 53.57 37.80 8.76
CA SER A 102 54.96 37.93 8.28
C SER A 102 55.81 36.66 8.18
N GLY A 103 55.98 36.19 6.95
CA GLY A 103 56.98 35.18 6.55
C GLY A 103 56.89 34.80 5.07
N ARG A 104 57.51 35.60 4.19
CA ARG A 104 57.95 35.25 2.81
C ARG A 104 58.56 33.82 2.78
N ALA A 105 58.48 32.97 1.76
CA ALA A 105 58.39 33.13 0.29
C ALA A 105 58.00 31.76 -0.36
N PRO A 106 57.73 31.70 -1.69
CA PRO A 106 57.32 30.48 -2.40
C PRO A 106 58.52 29.65 -2.92
N GLU A 107 58.21 28.47 -3.48
CA GLU A 107 59.06 27.53 -4.25
C GLU A 107 59.74 26.34 -3.53
N ARG A 108 59.16 25.14 -3.76
CA ARG A 108 59.72 23.98 -4.50
C ARG A 108 59.64 22.64 -3.77
N GLY A 109 59.13 21.64 -4.48
CA GLY A 109 59.31 20.22 -4.15
C GLY A 109 58.25 19.33 -4.78
N GLY A 110 58.38 19.07 -6.09
CA GLY A 110 57.42 18.26 -6.83
C GLY A 110 57.39 16.79 -6.42
N VAL A 111 56.20 16.19 -6.51
CA VAL A 111 56.04 14.75 -6.77
C VAL A 111 55.13 14.62 -7.98
N LYS A 112 55.65 13.97 -9.02
CA LYS A 112 54.96 13.72 -10.28
C LYS A 112 53.92 12.59 -10.10
N ALA A 113 52.74 12.86 -10.67
CA ALA A 113 51.81 11.94 -11.35
C ALA A 113 51.23 10.71 -10.62
N ALA A 114 49.93 10.82 -10.29
CA ALA A 114 48.97 9.73 -10.47
C ALA A 114 47.85 10.23 -11.40
N LYS A 115 47.64 9.50 -12.50
CA LYS A 115 46.64 9.83 -13.54
C LYS A 115 45.22 9.67 -12.96
N PRO A 116 44.29 10.63 -13.15
CA PRO A 116 42.91 10.40 -12.80
C PRO A 116 42.29 9.40 -13.78
N VAL A 117 41.67 8.36 -13.23
CA VAL A 117 40.83 7.42 -13.99
C VAL A 117 39.61 8.21 -14.47
N LYS A 118 39.38 8.24 -15.78
CA LYS A 118 38.22 8.90 -16.38
C LYS A 118 36.94 8.18 -15.90
N PRO A 119 35.95 8.85 -15.30
CA PRO A 119 34.61 8.29 -15.27
C PRO A 119 34.07 8.36 -16.70
N VAL A 120 33.77 7.20 -17.29
CA VAL A 120 32.93 7.13 -18.50
C VAL A 120 31.51 7.47 -18.06
N LEU A 121 31.23 8.77 -17.91
CA LEU A 121 29.87 9.29 -17.99
C LEU A 121 29.52 9.31 -19.47
N ARG A 122 28.76 8.28 -19.86
CA ARG A 122 28.13 8.15 -21.16
C ARG A 122 27.29 9.41 -21.41
N SER A 123 27.64 10.17 -22.43
CA SER A 123 26.90 11.33 -22.91
C SER A 123 25.56 10.88 -23.48
N GLN A 124 24.52 10.84 -22.64
CA GLN A 124 23.15 10.91 -23.10
C GLN A 124 22.77 12.38 -23.25
N LYS A 125 22.49 12.75 -24.50
CA LYS A 125 21.91 14.03 -24.93
C LYS A 125 20.66 14.33 -24.10
N PRO A 126 20.48 15.53 -23.52
CA PRO A 126 19.18 15.92 -22.97
C PRO A 126 18.25 16.20 -24.14
N ALA A 127 17.44 15.22 -24.52
CA ALA A 127 16.25 15.47 -25.32
C ALA A 127 15.23 16.14 -24.39
N GLY A 128 14.85 17.38 -24.70
CA GLY A 128 13.93 18.17 -23.91
C GLY A 128 12.64 17.40 -23.62
N GLN A 129 12.31 17.30 -22.33
CA GLN A 129 11.00 16.86 -21.89
C GLN A 129 10.03 17.99 -22.21
N THR A 130 9.43 17.94 -23.39
CA THR A 130 8.30 18.80 -23.74
C THR A 130 7.03 18.22 -23.11
N ILE A 131 6.12 19.12 -22.70
CA ILE A 131 4.81 18.81 -22.09
C ILE A 131 3.98 17.82 -22.94
N ALA A 132 4.27 17.72 -24.24
CA ALA A 132 3.65 16.77 -25.16
C ALA A 132 3.96 15.29 -24.86
N GLY A 133 5.10 14.96 -24.23
CA GLY A 133 5.48 13.57 -23.91
C GLY A 133 4.77 13.01 -22.67
N GLN A 134 4.33 13.87 -21.74
CA GLN A 134 3.59 13.47 -20.55
C GLN A 134 2.13 13.08 -20.86
N GLN A 135 1.55 13.63 -21.93
CA GLN A 135 0.15 13.34 -22.31
C GLN A 135 -0.04 11.96 -22.96
N ALA A 136 1.03 11.27 -23.37
CA ALA A 136 0.92 9.92 -23.93
C ALA A 136 0.91 8.80 -22.88
N ARG A 137 1.20 9.10 -21.61
CA ARG A 137 1.18 8.12 -20.51
C ARG A 137 -0.09 8.14 -19.66
N VAL A 138 -1.00 9.08 -19.94
CA VAL A 138 -2.33 9.18 -19.29
C VAL A 138 -3.42 8.63 -20.21
N LYS A 139 -3.17 7.49 -20.85
CA LYS A 139 -4.21 6.68 -21.51
C LYS A 139 -4.43 5.42 -20.68
N GLY A 140 -5.17 5.58 -19.59
CA GLY A 140 -5.66 4.51 -18.73
C GLY A 140 -6.64 5.09 -17.70
N PHE A 141 -7.93 4.95 -18.00
CA PHE A 141 -9.11 5.37 -17.23
C PHE A 141 -9.27 6.88 -16.96
N ALA A 142 -9.91 7.57 -17.91
CA ALA A 142 -10.58 8.83 -17.61
C ALA A 142 -11.96 8.51 -17.01
N LEU A 143 -12.15 8.81 -15.74
CA LEU A 143 -13.47 8.90 -15.11
C LEU A 143 -14.04 10.26 -15.51
N ASP A 144 -15.07 10.26 -16.36
CA ASP A 144 -15.75 11.48 -16.81
C ASP A 144 -16.72 11.96 -15.73
N LEU A 145 -16.39 13.08 -15.06
CA LEU A 145 -17.24 13.73 -14.07
C LEU A 145 -18.22 14.75 -14.70
N ALA A 146 -18.28 14.88 -16.02
CA ALA A 146 -19.24 15.77 -16.68
C ALA A 146 -20.66 15.19 -16.78
N GLN A 147 -20.87 13.96 -16.30
CA GLN A 147 -22.15 13.26 -16.34
C GLN A 147 -22.81 13.08 -14.96
N GLY A 148 -22.54 13.99 -14.02
CA GLY A 148 -23.27 14.11 -12.75
C GLY A 148 -24.31 15.24 -12.83
N GLY A 149 -25.36 15.04 -13.62
CA GLY A 149 -26.56 15.88 -13.51
C GLY A 149 -27.32 15.55 -12.23
N PRO A 150 -28.20 16.44 -11.74
CA PRO A 150 -28.98 16.19 -10.53
C PRO A 150 -29.75 14.88 -10.70
N ASP A 151 -29.50 13.93 -9.79
CA ASP A 151 -30.17 12.64 -9.77
C ASP A 151 -31.48 12.74 -8.99
N GLN A 152 -32.26 11.66 -8.97
CA GLN A 152 -33.54 11.69 -8.27
C GLN A 152 -33.38 11.75 -6.74
N ASP A 153 -32.19 11.44 -6.22
CA ASP A 153 -31.88 11.52 -4.79
C ASP A 153 -31.66 12.98 -4.35
N ASP A 154 -31.27 13.88 -5.26
CA ASP A 154 -31.19 15.34 -5.01
C ASP A 154 -32.57 16.00 -4.74
N LEU A 155 -33.69 15.35 -5.13
CA LEU A 155 -35.04 15.88 -4.93
C LEU A 155 -35.52 15.71 -3.47
N ASP A 156 -35.11 14.63 -2.80
CA ASP A 156 -35.48 14.35 -1.41
C ASP A 156 -34.82 15.33 -0.42
N PHE A 157 -33.70 15.95 -0.80
CA PHE A 157 -32.97 16.90 0.05
C PHE A 157 -33.64 18.29 0.16
N LYS A 158 -34.60 18.62 -0.72
CA LYS A 158 -35.26 19.95 -0.74
C LYS A 158 -36.57 20.04 0.04
N GLU A 159 -37.14 18.93 0.50
CA GLU A 159 -38.41 18.94 1.26
C GLU A 159 -38.25 19.08 2.79
N ILE A 160 -37.03 19.23 3.31
CA ILE A 160 -36.77 19.39 4.76
C ILE A 160 -36.18 20.78 5.08
N ALA A 161 -36.71 21.84 4.45
CA ALA A 161 -36.44 23.23 4.84
C ALA A 161 -37.74 23.99 5.14
#